data_AF-U6C7C8-F1
#
_entry.id   AF-U6C7C8-F1
#
_cell.length_a   1.000
_cell.length_b   1.000
_cell.length_c   1.000
_cell.angle_alpha   90.00
_cell.angle_beta   90.00
_cell.angle_gamma   90.00
#
_symmetry.space_group_name_H-M   'P 1'
#
loop_
_entity.id
_entity.type
_entity.pdbx_description
1 polymer ?
#
loop_
_entity_poly.entity_id
_entity_poly.type
_entity_poly.pdbx_seq_one_letter_code
_entity_poly.pdbx_strand_id
1 'polypeptide(L)'
;GRIQGYGSKLANNANGQLEWEDYFFHLVFPEDKRDMSLWPSTPPNYTEVTSEYAKRLRGLATKVLSVLSTGLGLEESRLEEEVGGTEDLLLQLKINYYPKCPQPELALGVEAHTDVSALTFILHNMVPGLQVYTEGKWVTAKCVPDSIIVHIGDTLEILSNGKYKSILHRGLVNKEKVRISWAVFCEPPKEKIVLKPLPELVTEAEPALFPPRTFSQHLQHKLFKNTQEAPTQVTV
;
A
#
# COMPACT_ATOMS: atom_id res chain seq x y z
N GLY A 1 16.38 -9.78 -6.35
CA GLY A 1 16.09 -9.52 -7.78
C GLY A 1 15.73 -8.05 -7.97
N ARG A 2 15.67 -7.56 -9.22
CA ARG A 2 15.09 -6.24 -9.53
C ARG A 2 13.58 -6.30 -9.22
N ILE A 3 13.09 -5.36 -8.41
CA ILE A 3 11.69 -5.35 -7.92
C ILE A 3 10.76 -4.66 -8.92
N GLN A 4 11.29 -3.75 -9.74
CA GLN A 4 10.52 -3.00 -10.74
C GLN A 4 10.31 -3.80 -12.04
N GLY A 5 9.20 -3.51 -12.72
CA GLY A 5 8.80 -4.09 -14.01
C GLY A 5 7.54 -4.95 -13.90
N TYR A 6 7.31 -5.74 -14.95
CA TYR A 6 6.26 -6.75 -15.00
C TYR A 6 6.63 -7.94 -14.11
N GLY A 7 5.66 -8.45 -13.35
CA GLY A 7 5.84 -9.63 -12.53
C GLY A 7 4.53 -10.30 -12.14
N SER A 8 4.67 -11.49 -11.59
CA SER A 8 3.61 -12.22 -10.89
C SER A 8 4.22 -12.69 -9.58
N LYS A 9 3.44 -12.70 -8.50
CA LYS A 9 4.00 -13.03 -7.19
C LYS A 9 4.47 -14.48 -7.18
N LEU A 10 5.75 -14.67 -6.93
CA LEU A 10 6.31 -15.99 -6.67
C LEU A 10 5.92 -16.42 -5.26
N ALA A 11 5.58 -17.70 -5.09
CA ALA A 11 5.32 -18.27 -3.77
C ALA A 11 6.53 -18.02 -2.87
N ASN A 12 6.29 -17.36 -1.74
CA ASN A 12 7.33 -16.91 -0.80
C ASN A 12 7.19 -17.52 0.60
N ASN A 13 6.32 -18.53 0.76
CA ASN A 13 6.13 -19.29 1.98
C ASN A 13 6.11 -20.80 1.71
N ALA A 14 6.27 -21.60 2.77
CA ALA A 14 6.30 -23.06 2.69
C ALA A 14 5.01 -23.67 2.13
N ASN A 15 3.89 -22.93 2.17
CA ASN A 15 2.59 -23.38 1.70
C ASN A 15 2.42 -23.25 0.18
N GLY A 16 3.39 -22.64 -0.52
CA GLY A 16 3.34 -22.52 -1.98
C GLY A 16 2.19 -21.65 -2.49
N GLN A 17 1.57 -20.83 -1.64
CA GLN A 17 0.37 -20.09 -1.98
C GLN A 17 0.69 -19.00 -3.01
N LEU A 18 -0.17 -18.92 -4.04
CA LEU A 18 -0.11 -17.92 -5.09
C LEU A 18 -1.37 -17.07 -5.07
N GLU A 19 -1.24 -15.87 -5.64
CA GLU A 19 -2.31 -14.91 -5.82
C GLU A 19 -2.77 -14.90 -7.29
N TRP A 20 -4.05 -14.60 -7.53
CA TRP A 20 -4.63 -14.53 -8.87
C TRP A 20 -4.48 -13.13 -9.48
N GLU A 21 -3.25 -12.65 -9.53
CA GLU A 21 -2.90 -11.37 -10.15
C GLU A 21 -1.54 -11.43 -10.85
N ASP A 22 -1.42 -10.65 -11.93
CA ASP A 22 -0.14 -10.17 -12.42
C ASP A 22 -0.06 -8.66 -12.13
N TYR A 23 1.15 -8.12 -12.12
CA TYR A 23 1.34 -6.70 -11.84
C TYR A 23 2.46 -6.06 -12.66
N PHE A 24 2.42 -4.74 -12.69
CA PHE A 24 3.52 -3.91 -13.14
C PHE A 24 3.86 -2.88 -12.06
N PHE A 25 5.10 -2.91 -11.56
CA PHE A 25 5.54 -2.12 -10.41
C PHE A 25 6.70 -1.19 -10.77
N HIS A 26 6.62 0.10 -10.46
CA HIS A 26 7.75 1.01 -10.67
C HIS A 26 7.61 2.31 -9.88
N LEU A 27 8.73 3.00 -9.71
CA LEU A 27 8.80 4.29 -9.04
C LEU A 27 8.33 5.40 -9.98
N VAL A 28 7.37 6.22 -9.51
CA VAL A 28 6.77 7.32 -10.29
C VAL A 28 7.10 8.72 -9.76
N PHE A 29 7.57 8.85 -8.53
CA PHE A 29 8.02 10.13 -7.95
C PHE A 29 9.05 9.88 -6.82
N PRO A 30 10.05 10.76 -6.61
CA PRO A 30 10.36 11.97 -7.38
C PRO A 30 10.97 11.67 -8.75
N GLU A 31 10.96 12.67 -9.63
CA GLU A 31 11.22 12.49 -11.07
C GLU A 31 12.64 12.00 -11.38
N ASP A 32 13.61 12.45 -10.61
CA ASP A 32 15.05 12.20 -10.72
C ASP A 32 15.44 10.78 -10.25
N LYS A 33 14.61 10.13 -9.44
CA LYS A 33 14.86 8.77 -8.93
C LYS A 33 14.27 7.68 -9.84
N ARG A 34 13.54 8.04 -10.90
CA ARG A 34 12.86 7.09 -11.80
C ARG A 34 13.85 6.39 -12.74
N ASP A 35 13.64 5.09 -12.95
CA ASP A 35 14.31 4.36 -14.03
C ASP A 35 13.40 4.28 -15.25
N MET A 36 13.55 5.24 -16.16
CA MET A 36 12.72 5.35 -17.37
C MET A 36 12.92 4.19 -18.34
N SER A 37 14.02 3.44 -18.24
CA SER A 37 14.27 2.27 -19.10
C SER A 37 13.33 1.11 -18.80
N LEU A 38 12.73 1.10 -17.61
CA LEU A 38 11.80 0.07 -17.17
C LEU A 38 10.34 0.43 -17.48
N TRP A 39 10.03 1.67 -17.86
CA TRP A 39 8.65 2.09 -18.08
C TRP A 39 8.09 1.52 -19.40
N PRO A 40 6.77 1.21 -19.46
CA PRO A 40 6.11 0.81 -20.69
C PRO A 40 6.29 1.86 -21.80
N SER A 41 6.79 1.41 -22.96
CA SER A 41 6.88 2.22 -24.18
C SER A 41 5.58 2.19 -25.00
N THR A 42 4.66 1.28 -24.67
CA THR A 42 3.34 1.16 -25.28
C THR A 42 2.26 1.12 -24.18
N PRO A 43 1.24 1.98 -24.22
CA PRO A 43 1.02 3.04 -25.22
C PRO A 43 2.04 4.20 -25.11
N PRO A 44 2.28 4.97 -26.19
CA PRO A 44 3.35 5.98 -26.23
C PRO A 44 3.16 7.13 -25.23
N ASN A 45 1.92 7.36 -24.76
CA ASN A 45 1.60 8.39 -23.78
C ASN A 45 1.66 7.90 -22.31
N TYR A 46 2.08 6.65 -22.05
CA TYR A 46 2.16 6.10 -20.69
C TYR A 46 3.01 6.99 -19.77
N THR A 47 4.19 7.39 -20.25
CA THR A 47 5.14 8.20 -19.48
C THR A 47 4.56 9.56 -19.11
N GLU A 48 3.97 10.26 -20.08
CA GLU A 48 3.38 11.58 -19.88
C GLU A 48 2.23 11.52 -18.86
N VAL A 49 1.26 10.63 -19.09
CA VAL A 49 0.07 10.51 -18.24
C VAL A 49 0.43 10.07 -16.82
N THR A 50 1.30 9.07 -16.68
CA THR A 50 1.70 8.55 -15.36
C THR A 50 2.52 9.58 -14.58
N SER A 51 3.38 10.34 -15.26
CA SER A 51 4.16 11.41 -14.62
C SER A 51 3.27 12.53 -14.09
N GLU A 52 2.31 13.00 -14.90
CA GLU A 52 1.37 14.04 -14.47
C GLU A 52 0.48 13.54 -13.32
N TYR A 53 -0.02 12.30 -13.41
CA TYR A 53 -0.80 11.68 -12.33
C TYR A 53 -0.01 11.60 -11.02
N ALA A 54 1.27 11.19 -11.07
CA ALA A 54 2.14 11.13 -9.90
C ALA A 54 2.36 12.51 -9.26
N LYS A 55 2.53 13.57 -10.07
CA LYS A 55 2.62 14.96 -9.56
C LYS A 55 1.35 15.39 -8.84
N ARG A 56 0.19 15.09 -9.42
CA ARG A 56 -1.12 15.41 -8.81
C ARG A 56 -1.32 14.65 -7.50
N LEU A 57 -0.98 13.37 -7.47
CA LEU A 57 -1.01 12.57 -6.24
C LEU A 57 -0.03 13.06 -5.19
N ARG A 58 1.16 13.52 -5.57
CA ARG A 58 2.11 14.08 -4.61
C ARG A 58 1.54 15.31 -3.90
N GLY A 59 0.87 16.20 -4.64
CA GLY A 59 0.16 17.34 -4.06
C GLY A 59 -1.04 16.95 -3.21
N LEU A 60 -1.77 15.88 -3.58
CA LEU A 60 -2.84 15.33 -2.75
C LEU A 60 -2.30 14.72 -1.44
N ALA A 61 -1.17 14.00 -1.50
CA ALA A 61 -0.51 13.41 -0.34
C ALA A 61 -0.13 14.49 0.69
N THR A 62 0.47 15.61 0.27
CA THR A 62 0.74 16.78 1.14
C THR A 62 -0.51 17.25 1.87
N LYS A 63 -1.61 17.45 1.13
CA LYS A 63 -2.87 17.92 1.73
C LYS A 63 -3.45 16.93 2.73
N VAL A 64 -3.44 15.64 2.41
CA VAL A 64 -3.94 14.59 3.30
C VAL A 64 -3.08 14.51 4.56
N LEU A 65 -1.74 14.50 4.43
CA LEU A 65 -0.83 14.47 5.57
C LEU A 65 -0.96 15.71 6.46
N SER A 66 -1.22 16.88 5.88
CA SER A 66 -1.50 18.11 6.64
C SER A 66 -2.78 18.04 7.46
N VAL A 67 -3.87 17.56 6.87
CA VAL A 67 -5.14 17.35 7.58
C VAL A 67 -4.99 16.30 8.68
N LEU A 68 -4.27 15.21 8.42
CA LEU A 68 -4.02 14.16 9.41
C LEU A 68 -3.11 14.64 10.56
N SER A 69 -2.11 15.49 10.28
CA SER A 69 -1.26 16.07 11.32
C SER A 69 -2.09 16.97 12.25
N THR A 70 -2.89 17.86 11.67
CA THR A 70 -3.80 18.73 12.42
C THR A 70 -4.82 17.93 13.22
N GLY A 71 -5.35 16.84 12.65
CA GLY A 71 -6.28 15.94 13.32
C GLY A 71 -5.70 15.23 14.56
N LEU A 72 -4.37 15.13 14.64
CA LEU A 72 -3.64 14.63 15.82
C LEU A 72 -3.22 15.74 16.79
N GLY A 73 -3.55 17.01 16.50
CA GLY A 73 -3.11 18.17 17.28
C GLY A 73 -1.63 18.52 17.07
N LEU A 74 -1.06 18.15 15.92
CA LEU A 74 0.33 18.44 15.55
C LEU A 74 0.39 19.62 14.56
N GLU A 75 1.58 20.18 14.37
CA GLU A 75 1.86 21.12 13.28
C GLU A 75 1.52 20.53 11.92
N GLU A 76 1.01 21.35 10.99
CA GLU A 76 0.47 20.88 9.71
C GLU A 76 1.48 20.06 8.89
N SER A 77 2.77 20.41 8.89
CA SER A 77 3.79 19.69 8.11
C SER A 77 4.28 18.40 8.77
N ARG A 78 3.87 18.12 10.03
CA ARG A 78 4.57 17.17 10.89
C ARG A 78 4.63 15.76 10.31
N LEU A 79 3.50 15.17 9.92
CA LEU A 79 3.52 13.80 9.39
C LEU A 79 4.27 13.71 8.05
N GLU A 80 4.24 14.76 7.23
CA GLU A 80 4.95 14.79 5.95
C GLU A 80 6.47 14.82 6.15
N GLU A 81 6.97 15.62 7.09
CA GLU A 81 8.38 15.65 7.46
C GLU A 81 8.89 14.28 7.95
N GLU A 82 8.08 13.61 8.78
CA GLU A 82 8.42 12.31 9.38
C GLU A 82 8.45 11.15 8.36
N VAL A 83 7.85 11.33 7.18
CA VAL A 83 7.88 10.33 6.10
C VAL A 83 8.84 10.71 4.95
N GLY A 84 9.68 11.72 5.14
CA GLY A 84 10.72 12.11 4.17
C GLY A 84 10.43 13.39 3.38
N GLY A 85 9.34 14.09 3.69
CA GLY A 85 9.03 15.40 3.15
C GLY A 85 8.95 15.44 1.62
N THR A 86 9.30 16.59 1.04
CA THR A 86 9.27 16.81 -0.42
C THR A 86 10.36 16.05 -1.16
N GLU A 87 11.49 15.76 -0.51
CA GLU A 87 12.71 15.25 -1.17
C GLU A 87 12.80 13.72 -1.17
N ASP A 88 12.38 13.08 -0.07
CA ASP A 88 12.65 11.66 0.15
C ASP A 88 11.41 10.76 0.15
N LEU A 89 10.20 11.34 0.24
CA LEU A 89 8.98 10.56 0.09
C LEU A 89 8.87 10.00 -1.35
N LEU A 90 8.78 8.68 -1.46
CA LEU A 90 8.69 7.97 -2.73
C LEU A 90 7.24 7.66 -3.07
N LEU A 91 6.87 7.78 -4.35
CA LEU A 91 5.61 7.23 -4.85
C LEU A 91 5.89 6.04 -5.75
N GLN A 92 5.47 4.85 -5.32
CA GLN A 92 5.56 3.62 -6.10
C GLN A 92 4.19 3.31 -6.71
N LEU A 93 4.12 3.10 -8.02
CA LEU A 93 2.90 2.65 -8.69
C LEU A 93 2.94 1.13 -8.87
N LYS A 94 1.90 0.45 -8.41
CA LYS A 94 1.57 -0.93 -8.77
C LYS A 94 0.28 -0.96 -9.56
N ILE A 95 0.37 -1.38 -10.81
CA ILE A 95 -0.79 -1.70 -11.65
C ILE A 95 -1.08 -3.18 -11.41
N ASN A 96 -2.20 -3.49 -10.77
CA ASN A 96 -2.63 -4.87 -10.56
C ASN A 96 -3.61 -5.26 -11.65
N TYR A 97 -3.34 -6.37 -12.31
CA TYR A 97 -4.19 -6.98 -13.33
C TYR A 97 -4.72 -8.30 -12.79
N TYR A 98 -6.05 -8.38 -12.64
CA TYR A 98 -6.75 -9.56 -12.14
C TYR A 98 -7.48 -10.22 -13.32
N PRO A 99 -6.95 -11.32 -13.89
CA PRO A 99 -7.62 -12.05 -14.94
C PRO A 99 -8.97 -12.62 -14.46
N LYS A 100 -9.83 -13.01 -15.42
CA LYS A 100 -11.02 -13.79 -15.08
C LYS A 100 -10.60 -15.09 -14.41
N CYS A 101 -11.21 -15.43 -13.29
CA CYS A 101 -10.93 -16.66 -12.56
C CYS A 101 -12.09 -17.66 -12.78
N PRO A 102 -11.82 -18.91 -13.19
CA PRO A 102 -12.87 -19.90 -13.42
C PRO A 102 -13.56 -20.35 -12.12
N GLN A 103 -12.84 -20.30 -10.99
CA GLN A 103 -13.32 -20.70 -9.66
C GLN A 103 -13.02 -19.60 -8.63
N PRO A 104 -13.65 -18.42 -8.75
CA PRO A 104 -13.30 -17.24 -7.95
C PRO A 104 -13.56 -17.40 -6.45
N GLU A 105 -14.38 -18.37 -6.05
CA GLU A 105 -14.62 -18.73 -4.65
C GLU A 105 -13.43 -19.46 -3.99
N LEU A 106 -12.50 -19.98 -4.79
CA LEU A 106 -11.31 -20.72 -4.31
C LEU A 106 -10.03 -19.90 -4.38
N ALA A 107 -10.08 -18.66 -4.90
CA ALA A 107 -8.91 -17.83 -5.15
C ALA A 107 -9.08 -16.41 -4.59
N LEU A 108 -7.96 -15.78 -4.25
CA LEU A 108 -7.87 -14.36 -3.99
C LEU A 108 -6.97 -13.71 -5.05
N GLY A 109 -7.36 -12.52 -5.49
CA GLY A 109 -6.53 -11.70 -6.37
C GLY A 109 -5.32 -11.15 -5.62
N VAL A 110 -5.54 -10.64 -4.41
CA VAL A 110 -4.49 -10.34 -3.44
C VAL A 110 -4.95 -10.77 -2.06
N GLU A 111 -4.06 -11.36 -1.27
CA GLU A 111 -4.33 -11.87 0.06
C GLU A 111 -4.73 -10.78 1.07
N ALA A 112 -5.19 -11.20 2.25
CA ALA A 112 -5.43 -10.28 3.35
C ALA A 112 -4.11 -9.69 3.85
N HIS A 113 -3.95 -8.38 3.75
CA HIS A 113 -2.76 -7.66 4.20
C HIS A 113 -3.10 -6.24 4.67
N THR A 114 -2.15 -5.59 5.32
CA THR A 114 -2.15 -4.14 5.52
C THR A 114 -1.00 -3.52 4.74
N ASP A 115 -1.20 -2.31 4.26
CA ASP A 115 -0.19 -1.58 3.47
C ASP A 115 0.93 -1.09 4.37
N VAL A 116 2.18 -1.28 3.97
CA VAL A 116 3.34 -0.82 4.75
C VAL A 116 3.58 0.69 4.59
N SER A 117 3.06 1.28 3.50
CA SER A 117 3.16 2.69 3.13
C SER A 117 2.67 3.65 4.23
N ALA A 118 2.90 4.95 4.06
CA ALA A 118 2.21 5.99 4.84
C ALA A 118 0.76 6.14 4.38
N LEU A 119 0.58 6.31 3.08
CA LEU A 119 -0.72 6.39 2.41
C LEU A 119 -0.69 5.52 1.16
N THR A 120 -1.86 5.05 0.75
CA THR A 120 -2.06 4.42 -0.56
C THR A 120 -3.25 5.05 -1.26
N PHE A 121 -3.05 5.50 -2.50
CA PHE A 121 -4.10 6.02 -3.37
C PHE A 121 -4.45 4.98 -4.44
N ILE A 122 -5.72 4.59 -4.54
CA ILE A 122 -6.15 3.51 -5.43
C ILE A 122 -7.23 4.01 -6.39
N LEU A 123 -6.94 3.86 -7.69
CA LEU A 123 -7.93 3.91 -8.77
C LEU A 123 -8.32 2.49 -9.20
N HIS A 124 -9.54 2.33 -9.72
CA HIS A 124 -10.02 1.04 -10.23
C HIS A 124 -10.87 1.19 -11.49
N ASN A 125 -10.93 0.15 -12.32
CA ASN A 125 -11.68 0.12 -13.58
C ASN A 125 -13.20 -0.14 -13.40
N MET A 126 -13.79 0.29 -12.28
CA MET A 126 -15.19 0.04 -11.91
C MET A 126 -15.62 -1.43 -11.78
N VAL A 127 -14.69 -2.39 -11.80
CA VAL A 127 -14.98 -3.78 -11.43
C VAL A 127 -14.76 -3.95 -9.91
N PRO A 128 -15.78 -4.37 -9.15
CA PRO A 128 -15.66 -4.54 -7.70
C PRO A 128 -14.67 -5.66 -7.37
N GLY A 129 -14.05 -5.57 -6.19
CA GLY A 129 -13.15 -6.62 -5.72
C GLY A 129 -12.39 -6.27 -4.44
N LEU A 130 -12.17 -4.99 -4.16
CA LEU A 130 -11.57 -4.58 -2.87
C LEU A 130 -12.53 -4.91 -1.73
N GLN A 131 -12.04 -5.63 -0.72
CA GLN A 131 -12.70 -5.78 0.57
C GLN A 131 -11.81 -5.26 1.69
N VAL A 132 -12.43 -4.60 2.66
CA VAL A 132 -11.79 -4.14 3.90
C VAL A 132 -12.36 -4.91 5.08
N TYR A 133 -11.52 -5.24 6.06
CA TYR A 133 -11.93 -5.95 7.26
C TYR A 133 -12.21 -4.95 8.38
N THR A 134 -13.49 -4.79 8.73
CA THR A 134 -13.94 -3.87 9.76
C THR A 134 -15.01 -4.54 10.62
N GLU A 135 -15.00 -4.28 11.93
CA GLU A 135 -15.99 -4.82 12.88
C GLU A 135 -16.13 -6.36 12.80
N GLY A 136 -15.02 -7.06 12.58
CA GLY A 136 -14.99 -8.52 12.49
C GLY A 136 -15.55 -9.10 11.18
N LYS A 137 -15.77 -8.28 10.15
CA LYS A 137 -16.38 -8.70 8.87
C LYS A 137 -15.66 -8.11 7.67
N TRP A 138 -15.67 -8.87 6.58
CA TRP A 138 -15.23 -8.37 5.27
C TRP A 138 -16.34 -7.54 4.62
N VAL A 139 -16.05 -6.28 4.32
CA VAL A 139 -16.95 -5.34 3.65
C VAL A 139 -16.40 -4.99 2.28
N THR A 140 -17.21 -5.21 1.23
CA THR A 140 -16.84 -4.87 -0.15
C THR A 140 -16.95 -3.37 -0.37
N ALA A 141 -15.87 -2.75 -0.83
CA ALA A 141 -15.86 -1.34 -1.18
C ALA A 141 -16.77 -1.07 -2.40
N LYS A 142 -17.58 -0.02 -2.33
CA LYS A 142 -18.44 0.39 -3.45
C LYS A 142 -17.60 1.08 -4.53
N CYS A 143 -17.95 0.83 -5.79
CA CYS A 143 -17.39 1.56 -6.92
C CYS A 143 -18.08 2.93 -7.03
N VAL A 144 -17.48 3.95 -6.43
CA VAL A 144 -17.98 5.33 -6.49
C VAL A 144 -17.33 6.04 -7.69
N PRO A 145 -18.10 6.51 -8.69
CA PRO A 145 -17.55 7.22 -9.84
C PRO A 145 -16.70 8.43 -9.42
N ASP A 146 -15.65 8.72 -10.19
CA ASP A 146 -14.76 9.88 -10.02
C ASP A 146 -14.07 9.99 -8.65
N SER A 147 -13.99 8.87 -7.91
CA SER A 147 -13.35 8.81 -6.59
C SER A 147 -11.97 8.17 -6.63
N ILE A 148 -11.16 8.49 -5.62
CA ILE A 148 -9.90 7.80 -5.28
C ILE A 148 -10.09 7.18 -3.91
N ILE A 149 -9.80 5.89 -3.77
CA ILE A 149 -9.78 5.23 -2.47
C ILE A 149 -8.44 5.57 -1.79
N VAL A 150 -8.49 5.94 -0.51
CA VAL A 150 -7.29 6.28 0.28
C VAL A 150 -7.19 5.34 1.47
N HIS A 151 -6.05 4.67 1.61
CA HIS A 151 -5.71 3.88 2.79
C HIS A 151 -4.68 4.62 3.65
N ILE A 152 -4.86 4.54 4.97
CA ILE A 152 -3.78 4.71 5.94
C ILE A 152 -2.98 3.42 5.95
N GLY A 153 -1.66 3.51 5.83
CA GLY A 153 -0.77 2.35 5.98
C GLY A 153 -0.07 2.31 7.33
N ASP A 154 0.68 1.23 7.55
CA ASP A 154 1.35 0.89 8.80
C ASP A 154 2.29 2.02 9.26
N THR A 155 2.92 2.74 8.32
CA THR A 155 3.82 3.85 8.66
C THR A 155 3.08 4.94 9.46
N LEU A 156 1.88 5.34 9.03
CA LEU A 156 1.08 6.33 9.77
C LEU A 156 0.44 5.75 11.02
N GLU A 157 0.08 4.46 11.02
CA GLU A 157 -0.39 3.80 12.24
C GLU A 157 0.71 3.80 13.33
N ILE A 158 1.96 3.50 12.97
CA ILE A 158 3.11 3.54 13.88
C ILE A 158 3.34 4.97 14.39
N LEU A 159 3.45 5.95 13.48
CA LEU A 159 3.74 7.35 13.86
C LEU A 159 2.64 7.92 14.76
N SER A 160 1.38 7.60 14.47
CA SER A 160 0.22 8.09 15.25
C SER A 160 -0.03 7.31 16.55
N ASN A 161 0.88 6.40 16.94
CA ASN A 161 0.70 5.48 18.07
C ASN A 161 -0.63 4.72 18.03
N GLY A 162 -1.06 4.31 16.83
CA GLY A 162 -2.28 3.54 16.61
C GLY A 162 -3.55 4.38 16.53
N LYS A 163 -3.50 5.72 16.54
CA LYS A 163 -4.70 6.57 16.41
C LYS A 163 -5.32 6.46 15.02
N TYR A 164 -4.49 6.47 13.98
CA TYR A 164 -4.90 6.10 12.62
C TYR A 164 -4.69 4.61 12.37
N LYS A 165 -5.63 3.98 11.68
CA LYS A 165 -5.69 2.52 11.55
C LYS A 165 -5.25 2.04 10.18
N SER A 166 -4.27 1.14 10.16
CA SER A 166 -3.89 0.38 8.97
C SER A 166 -4.80 -0.84 8.85
N ILE A 167 -5.78 -0.77 7.96
CA ILE A 167 -6.86 -1.76 7.91
C ILE A 167 -6.49 -2.95 7.02
N LEU A 168 -6.75 -4.17 7.52
CA LEU A 168 -6.65 -5.40 6.75
C LEU A 168 -7.59 -5.33 5.55
N HIS A 169 -7.06 -5.56 4.36
CA HIS A 169 -7.82 -5.55 3.12
C HIS A 169 -7.34 -6.65 2.19
N ARG A 170 -8.19 -7.04 1.23
CA ARG A 170 -7.91 -8.08 0.23
C ARG A 170 -8.57 -7.74 -1.11
N GLY A 171 -8.14 -8.41 -2.17
CA GLY A 171 -8.74 -8.29 -3.50
C GLY A 171 -9.40 -9.60 -3.93
N LEU A 172 -10.68 -9.54 -4.27
CA LEU A 172 -11.41 -10.63 -4.89
C LEU A 172 -11.22 -10.63 -6.40
N VAL A 173 -11.34 -11.83 -6.97
CA VAL A 173 -11.46 -12.06 -8.41
C VAL A 173 -12.88 -12.49 -8.76
N ASN A 174 -13.19 -12.52 -10.05
CA ASN A 174 -14.50 -12.94 -10.54
C ASN A 174 -14.35 -13.66 -11.90
N LYS A 175 -15.42 -14.37 -12.30
CA LYS A 175 -15.44 -15.17 -13.54
C LYS A 175 -15.78 -14.36 -14.80
N GLU A 176 -16.33 -13.16 -14.65
CA GLU A 176 -17.02 -12.45 -15.74
C GLU A 176 -16.16 -11.37 -16.39
N LYS A 177 -15.41 -10.62 -15.58
CA LYS A 177 -14.72 -9.38 -15.97
C LYS A 177 -13.31 -9.33 -15.40
N VAL A 178 -12.38 -8.86 -16.22
CA VAL A 178 -11.04 -8.49 -15.78
C VAL A 178 -11.15 -7.26 -14.88
N ARG A 179 -10.52 -7.32 -13.71
CA ARG A 179 -10.38 -6.17 -12.80
C ARG A 179 -8.98 -5.59 -12.93
N ILE A 180 -8.87 -4.27 -12.91
CA ILE A 180 -7.59 -3.56 -12.91
C ILE A 180 -7.64 -2.48 -11.83
N SER A 181 -6.56 -2.35 -11.07
CA SER A 181 -6.37 -1.25 -10.13
C SER A 181 -4.99 -0.63 -10.25
N TRP A 182 -4.90 0.67 -10.00
CA TRP A 182 -3.65 1.43 -9.94
C TRP A 182 -3.46 1.92 -8.51
N ALA A 183 -2.61 1.23 -7.76
CA ALA A 183 -2.27 1.59 -6.38
C ALA A 183 -0.97 2.38 -6.36
N VAL A 184 -1.00 3.57 -5.78
CA VAL A 184 0.18 4.41 -5.58
C VAL A 184 0.49 4.49 -4.10
N PHE A 185 1.62 3.90 -3.71
CA PHE A 185 2.10 3.84 -2.33
C PHE A 185 3.02 5.02 -2.04
N CYS A 186 2.72 5.77 -0.99
CA CYS A 186 3.59 6.80 -0.44
C CYS A 186 4.52 6.16 0.59
N GLU A 187 5.78 5.92 0.21
CA GLU A 187 6.74 5.19 1.03
C GLU A 187 7.84 6.11 1.56
N PRO A 188 8.13 6.11 2.88
CA PRO A 188 9.32 6.77 3.40
C PRO A 188 10.60 6.11 2.86
N PRO A 189 11.74 6.82 2.87
CA PRO A 189 13.02 6.26 2.47
C PRO A 189 13.39 5.03 3.33
N LYS A 190 13.68 3.91 2.66
CA LYS A 190 13.73 2.57 3.25
C LYS A 190 14.59 2.45 4.52
N GLU A 191 15.73 3.11 4.54
CA GLU A 191 16.73 3.01 5.61
C GLU A 191 17.02 4.32 6.35
N LYS A 192 16.64 5.48 5.78
CA LYS A 192 17.02 6.79 6.31
C LYS A 192 16.18 7.20 7.53
N ILE A 193 14.94 6.74 7.60
CA ILE A 193 13.99 7.10 8.66
C ILE A 193 13.73 5.90 9.56
N VAL A 194 13.76 6.13 10.87
CA VAL A 194 13.37 5.18 11.90
C VAL A 194 11.94 5.51 12.33
N LEU A 195 11.00 4.67 11.91
CA LEU A 195 9.58 4.75 12.26
C LEU A 195 9.38 4.34 13.73
N LYS A 196 8.73 5.22 14.49
CA LYS A 196 8.32 4.99 15.89
C LYS A 196 7.16 5.93 16.23
N PRO A 197 6.37 5.64 17.26
CA PRO A 197 5.37 6.59 17.77
C PRO A 197 5.97 7.98 18.00
N LEU A 198 5.28 9.02 17.52
CA LEU A 198 5.72 10.39 17.70
C LEU A 198 5.71 10.73 19.20
N PRO A 199 6.75 11.41 19.73
CA PRO A 199 6.84 11.72 21.16
C PRO A 199 5.62 12.46 21.72
N GLU A 200 4.99 13.32 20.93
CA GLU A 200 3.79 14.09 21.27
C GLU A 200 2.57 13.21 21.51
N LEU A 201 2.58 11.98 20.98
CA LEU A 201 1.48 11.02 21.04
C LEU A 201 1.77 9.87 21.99
N VAL A 202 2.85 9.96 22.78
CA VAL A 202 3.23 8.99 23.80
C VAL A 202 3.22 9.68 25.16
N THR A 203 2.49 9.10 26.10
CA THR A 203 2.41 9.58 27.49
C THR A 203 2.51 8.40 28.45
N GLU A 204 2.57 8.66 29.76
CA GLU A 204 2.50 7.59 30.76
C GLU A 204 1.17 6.80 30.67
N ALA A 205 0.07 7.46 30.30
CA ALA A 205 -1.24 6.84 30.14
C ALA A 205 -1.42 6.17 28.77
N GLU A 206 -0.74 6.68 27.74
CA GLU A 206 -0.72 6.15 26.37
C GLU A 206 0.71 5.74 25.99
N PRO A 207 1.23 4.61 26.49
CA PRO A 207 2.59 4.18 26.18
C PRO A 207 2.78 3.85 24.70
N ALA A 208 4.02 3.83 24.25
CA ALA A 208 4.36 3.48 22.86
C ALA A 208 3.93 2.03 22.54
N LEU A 209 3.03 1.87 21.56
CA LEU A 209 2.51 0.56 21.14
C LEU A 209 3.43 -0.16 20.14
N PHE A 210 4.33 0.57 19.48
CA PHE A 210 5.16 0.06 18.41
C PHE A 210 6.65 0.27 18.72
N PRO A 211 7.51 -0.76 18.57
CA PRO A 211 8.95 -0.59 18.71
C PRO A 211 9.54 0.13 17.48
N PRO A 212 10.67 0.84 17.63
CA PRO A 212 11.30 1.56 16.54
C PRO A 212 11.84 0.60 15.46
N ARG A 213 11.58 0.90 14.19
CA ARG A 213 12.12 0.17 13.02
C ARG A 213 12.31 1.10 11.83
N THR A 214 13.29 0.84 10.97
CA THR A 214 13.26 1.43 9.62
C THR A 214 12.10 0.85 8.80
N PHE A 215 11.71 1.51 7.71
CA PHE A 215 10.70 0.98 6.80
C PHE A 215 11.09 -0.40 6.25
N SER A 216 12.37 -0.58 5.91
CA SER A 216 12.94 -1.86 5.47
C SER A 216 12.85 -2.95 6.56
N GLN A 217 13.20 -2.62 7.80
CA GLN A 217 13.09 -3.54 8.94
C GLN A 217 11.62 -3.93 9.22
N HIS A 218 10.68 -2.99 9.10
CA HIS A 218 9.26 -3.26 9.28
C HIS A 218 8.72 -4.19 8.18
N LEU A 219 9.08 -3.94 6.92
CA LEU A 219 8.73 -4.81 5.80
C LEU A 219 9.29 -6.23 6.00
N GLN A 220 10.56 -6.37 6.37
CA GLN A 220 11.19 -7.66 6.65
C GLN A 220 10.51 -8.40 7.81
N HIS A 221 10.18 -7.68 8.88
CA HIS A 221 9.49 -8.25 10.05
C HIS A 221 8.11 -8.80 9.68
N LYS A 222 7.33 -8.11 8.83
CA LYS A 222 6.04 -8.63 8.34
C LYS A 222 6.20 -9.87 7.47
N LEU A 223 7.17 -9.85 6.55
CA LEU A 223 7.47 -11.02 5.72
C LEU A 223 7.86 -12.23 6.58
N PHE A 224 8.72 -12.01 7.59
CA PHE A 224 9.14 -13.07 8.51
C PHE A 224 7.98 -13.63 9.32
N LYS A 225 7.11 -12.77 9.88
CA LYS A 225 5.91 -13.23 10.60
C LYS A 225 5.00 -14.08 9.72
N ASN A 226 4.75 -13.65 8.49
CA ASN A 226 3.93 -14.40 7.53
C ASN A 226 4.54 -15.77 7.21
N THR A 227 5.87 -15.93 7.25
CA THR A 227 6.52 -17.24 7.07
C THR A 227 6.42 -18.16 8.28
N GLN A 228 6.30 -17.61 9.51
CA GLN A 228 6.19 -18.41 10.74
C GLN A 228 4.75 -18.76 11.11
N GLU A 229 3.78 -17.90 10.78
CA GLU A 229 2.36 -18.07 11.11
C GLU A 229 1.61 -19.02 10.18
N ALA A 230 2.27 -19.70 9.23
CA ALA A 230 1.68 -20.78 8.44
C ALA A 230 1.24 -21.94 9.38
N PRO A 231 -0.06 -22.12 9.68
CA PRO A 231 -0.48 -23.13 10.63
C PRO A 231 -0.52 -24.49 9.95
N THR A 232 -0.12 -25.49 10.73
CA THR A 232 -0.31 -26.92 10.52
C THR A 232 -1.69 -27.21 9.93
N GLN A 233 -1.73 -28.11 8.94
CA GLN A 233 -2.93 -28.66 8.32
C GLN A 233 -4.09 -28.78 9.32
N VAL A 234 -5.16 -28.04 9.08
CA VAL A 234 -6.46 -28.37 9.67
C VAL A 234 -7.03 -29.50 8.83
N THR A 235 -6.81 -30.72 9.29
CA THR A 235 -7.60 -31.89 8.90
C THR A 235 -9.05 -31.65 9.29
N VAL A 236 -9.94 -31.67 8.29
CA VAL A 236 -11.32 -32.17 8.45
C VAL A 236 -11.57 -33.14 7.31
#